data_AF-A0A239KR72-F1
#
_entry.id   AF-A0A239KR72-F1
#
_cell.length_a   1.000
_cell.length_b   1.000
_cell.length_c   1.000
_cell.angle_alpha   90.00
_cell.angle_beta   90.00
_cell.angle_gamma   90.00
#
_symmetry.space_group_name_H-M   'P 1'
#
loop_
_entity.id
_entity.type
_entity.pdbx_description
1 polymer ?
#
loop_
_entity_poly.entity_id
_entity_poly.type
_entity_poly.pdbx_seq_one_letter_code
_entity_poly.pdbx_strand_id
1 'polypeptide(L)'
;MSRASRTYGDRGATRRFDGLDVETPVAGCYRIRLGRDTVAIGVRLWFGAPLDPVTGEELDRSHRWQAQADDGEILDFERVWPACARDPITEADFKARCARRAWARENAPDSAYAERGRKVDRLSRSEPLPF
;
A
#
# COMPACT_ATOMS: atom_id res chain seq x y z
N MET A 1 44.49 -15.01 7.80
CA MET A 1 43.45 -14.00 8.11
C MET A 1 43.63 -12.82 7.16
N SER A 2 42.88 -12.75 6.05
CA SER A 2 42.95 -11.63 5.11
C SER A 2 42.03 -10.50 5.60
N ARG A 3 42.60 -9.31 5.86
CA ARG A 3 41.81 -8.10 6.14
C ARG A 3 41.27 -7.56 4.81
N ALA A 4 39.96 -7.32 4.75
CA ALA A 4 39.32 -6.68 3.61
C ALA A 4 39.83 -5.22 3.47
N SER A 5 40.42 -4.89 2.33
CA SER A 5 40.84 -3.54 1.97
C SER A 5 39.63 -2.72 1.52
N ARG A 6 38.90 -2.11 2.47
CA ARG A 6 37.97 -1.03 2.14
C ARG A 6 38.57 0.29 2.60
N THR A 7 38.96 1.10 1.63
CA THR A 7 39.50 2.44 1.83
C THR A 7 38.36 3.40 2.17
N TYR A 8 38.56 4.25 3.17
CA TYR A 8 37.63 5.34 3.50
C TYR A 8 37.54 6.29 2.31
N GLY A 9 36.40 6.31 1.61
CA GLY A 9 36.18 7.08 0.39
C GLY A 9 35.75 6.27 -0.84
N ASP A 10 35.65 4.95 -0.73
CA ASP A 10 35.08 4.10 -1.78
C ASP A 10 33.60 4.43 -1.98
N ARG A 11 33.33 5.39 -2.88
CA ARG A 11 31.97 5.77 -3.28
C ARG A 11 31.39 4.60 -4.06
N GLY A 12 30.69 3.73 -3.35
CA GLY A 12 29.89 2.66 -3.95
C GLY A 12 29.10 3.22 -5.12
N ALA A 13 29.13 2.51 -6.24
CA ALA A 13 28.54 2.90 -7.51
C ALA A 13 27.19 3.62 -7.31
N THR A 14 27.09 4.84 -7.83
CA THR A 14 25.84 5.59 -7.87
C THR A 14 24.79 4.73 -8.56
N ARG A 15 23.79 4.26 -7.80
CA ARG A 15 22.61 3.61 -8.37
C ARG A 15 21.99 4.59 -9.35
N ARG A 16 21.99 4.24 -10.64
CA ARG A 16 21.18 4.93 -11.64
C ARG A 16 19.72 4.71 -11.23
N PHE A 17 19.01 5.80 -11.02
CA PHE A 17 17.57 5.76 -10.80
C PHE A 17 16.94 5.78 -12.19
N ASP A 18 16.48 4.63 -12.66
CA ASP A 18 15.59 4.59 -13.80
C ASP A 18 14.28 5.21 -13.33
N GLY A 19 13.97 6.41 -13.84
CA GLY A 19 12.76 7.13 -13.48
C GLY A 19 11.54 6.24 -13.69
N LEU A 20 10.64 6.21 -12.71
CA LEU A 20 9.35 5.56 -12.89
C LEU A 20 8.46 6.49 -13.70
N ASP A 21 7.95 6.00 -14.84
CA ASP A 21 6.89 6.70 -15.57
C ASP A 21 5.57 6.59 -14.79
N VAL A 22 5.10 7.73 -14.31
CA VAL A 22 3.85 7.86 -13.55
C VAL A 22 2.74 8.43 -14.45
N GLU A 23 3.03 8.82 -15.70
CA GLU A 23 2.02 9.35 -16.62
C GLU A 23 1.10 8.24 -17.14
N THR A 24 1.63 7.02 -17.25
CA THR A 24 0.88 5.85 -17.73
C THR A 24 0.46 4.95 -16.56
N PRO A 25 -0.79 5.02 -16.09
CA PRO A 25 -1.25 4.14 -15.03
C PRO A 25 -1.38 2.68 -15.45
N VAL A 26 -1.03 1.80 -14.51
CA VAL A 26 -1.02 0.35 -14.71
C VAL A 26 -1.95 -0.32 -13.70
N ALA A 27 -2.89 -1.12 -14.20
CA ALA A 27 -3.79 -1.90 -13.36
C ALA A 27 -3.00 -2.96 -12.59
N GLY A 28 -3.35 -3.18 -11.32
CA GLY A 28 -2.61 -4.09 -10.46
C GLY A 28 -2.84 -3.84 -8.98
N CYS A 29 -2.09 -4.56 -8.16
CA CYS A 29 -2.06 -4.36 -6.72
C CYS A 29 -0.79 -3.63 -6.32
N TYR A 30 -0.92 -2.67 -5.41
CA TYR A 30 0.17 -1.84 -4.93
C TYR A 30 0.12 -1.71 -3.42
N ARG A 31 1.25 -1.29 -2.84
CA ARG A 31 1.36 -0.97 -1.42
C ARG A 31 1.63 0.51 -1.25
N ILE A 32 0.89 1.14 -0.33
CA ILE A 32 1.12 2.54 0.04
C ILE A 32 1.13 2.70 1.54
N ARG A 33 1.89 3.68 2.03
CA ARG A 33 1.83 4.13 3.43
C ARG A 33 1.30 5.56 3.45
N LEU A 34 0.24 5.80 4.22
CA LEU A 34 -0.46 7.09 4.25
C LEU A 34 0.25 8.15 5.09
N GLY A 35 1.07 7.74 6.07
CA GLY A 35 1.80 8.67 6.92
C GLY A 35 3.02 8.04 7.57
N ARG A 36 3.76 8.86 8.31
CA ARG A 36 4.85 8.37 9.15
C ARG A 36 4.27 7.54 10.30
N ASP A 37 4.87 6.38 10.57
CA ASP A 37 4.45 5.43 11.61
C ASP A 37 3.04 4.84 11.43
N THR A 38 2.51 4.83 10.20
CA THR A 38 1.28 4.08 9.89
C THR A 38 1.60 2.72 9.27
N VAL A 39 0.67 1.77 9.42
CA VAL A 39 0.71 0.51 8.68
C VAL A 39 0.58 0.81 7.19
N ALA A 40 1.33 0.06 6.37
CA ALA A 40 1.18 0.13 4.92
C ALA A 40 -0.07 -0.65 4.52
N ILE A 41 -0.89 -0.06 3.66
CA ILE A 41 -2.13 -0.67 3.16
C ILE A 41 -1.92 -1.22 1.76
N GLY A 42 -2.74 -2.21 1.40
CA GLY A 42 -2.89 -2.65 0.02
C GLY A 42 -3.84 -1.73 -0.74
N VAL A 43 -3.55 -1.48 -2.02
CA VAL A 43 -4.43 -0.77 -2.95
C VAL A 43 -4.54 -1.57 -4.24
N ARG A 44 -5.76 -1.78 -4.72
CA ARG A 44 -6.05 -2.34 -6.03
C ARG A 44 -6.42 -1.22 -6.99
N LEU A 45 -5.77 -1.19 -8.16
CA LEU A 45 -6.06 -0.25 -9.25
C LEU A 45 -6.63 -1.00 -10.46
N TRP A 46 -7.67 -0.45 -11.07
CA TRP A 46 -8.24 -0.97 -12.32
C TRP A 46 -8.88 0.15 -13.13
N PHE A 47 -9.02 -0.07 -14.43
CA PHE A 47 -9.77 0.80 -15.32
C PHE A 47 -11.13 0.15 -15.63
N GLY A 48 -12.22 0.84 -15.32
CA GLY A 48 -13.56 0.29 -15.51
C GLY A 48 -14.67 1.23 -15.04
N ALA A 49 -15.90 0.72 -15.02
CA ALA A 49 -17.04 1.44 -14.47
C ALA A 49 -16.79 1.76 -12.97
N PRO A 50 -17.16 2.95 -12.51
CA PRO A 50 -17.04 3.27 -11.10
C PRO A 50 -18.00 2.44 -10.27
N LEU A 51 -17.56 1.99 -9.10
CA LEU A 51 -18.40 1.28 -8.15
C LEU A 51 -19.14 2.27 -7.25
N ASP A 52 -20.37 1.93 -6.89
CA ASP A 52 -21.11 2.60 -5.84
C ASP A 52 -20.37 2.41 -4.50
N PRO A 53 -20.02 3.49 -3.78
CA PRO A 53 -19.31 3.39 -2.51
C PRO A 53 -20.11 2.71 -1.38
N VAL A 54 -21.42 2.58 -1.51
CA VAL A 54 -22.30 1.97 -0.51
C VAL A 54 -22.62 0.51 -0.87
N THR A 55 -22.99 0.24 -2.12
CA THR A 55 -23.43 -1.12 -2.54
C THR A 55 -22.32 -1.95 -3.17
N GLY A 56 -21.26 -1.30 -3.69
CA GLY A 56 -20.20 -1.97 -4.45
C GLY A 56 -20.62 -2.39 -5.86
N GLU A 57 -21.81 -2.02 -6.31
CA GLU A 57 -22.31 -2.32 -7.67
C GLU A 57 -21.71 -1.36 -8.71
N GLU A 58 -21.61 -1.81 -9.96
CA GLU A 58 -21.18 -0.95 -11.06
C GLU A 58 -22.22 0.13 -11.35
N LEU A 59 -21.78 1.38 -11.36
CA LEU A 59 -22.60 2.50 -11.79
C LEU A 59 -22.56 2.59 -13.31
N ASP A 60 -23.71 2.85 -13.93
CA ASP A 60 -23.81 3.17 -15.35
C ASP A 60 -23.23 4.58 -15.62
N ARG A 61 -21.91 4.65 -15.66
CA ARG A 61 -21.10 5.87 -15.86
C ARG A 61 -19.87 5.53 -16.68
N SER A 62 -19.29 6.55 -17.30
CA SER A 62 -18.07 6.42 -18.10
C SER A 62 -16.94 5.73 -17.32
N HIS A 63 -16.24 4.84 -18.02
CA HIS A 63 -15.09 4.15 -17.45
C HIS A 63 -13.98 5.13 -17.09
N ARG A 64 -13.37 4.90 -15.93
CA ARG A 64 -12.25 5.69 -15.42
C ARG A 64 -11.32 4.81 -14.60
N TRP A 65 -10.18 5.37 -14.24
CA TRP A 65 -9.29 4.74 -13.28
C TRP A 65 -9.92 4.77 -11.89
N GLN A 66 -9.85 3.63 -11.22
CA GLN A 66 -10.43 3.38 -9.92
C GLN A 66 -9.34 2.84 -8.99
N ALA A 67 -9.43 3.21 -7.72
CA ALA A 67 -8.56 2.72 -6.66
C ALA A 67 -9.40 2.23 -5.48
N GLN A 68 -9.06 1.05 -4.95
CA GLN A 68 -9.72 0.47 -3.78
C GLN A 68 -8.69 0.06 -2.74
N ALA A 69 -8.92 0.43 -1.49
CA ALA A 69 -8.08 0.02 -0.37
C ALA A 69 -8.40 -1.42 0.08
N ASP A 70 -7.49 -2.00 0.88
CA ASP A 70 -7.65 -3.33 1.48
C ASP A 70 -8.85 -3.47 2.43
N ASP A 71 -9.48 -2.35 2.84
CA ASP A 71 -10.72 -2.31 3.60
C ASP A 71 -12.00 -2.22 2.76
N GLY A 72 -11.86 -2.16 1.43
CA GLY A 72 -12.96 -2.08 0.46
C GLY A 72 -13.34 -0.66 0.05
N GLU A 73 -12.81 0.37 0.70
CA GLU A 73 -13.16 1.76 0.41
C GLU A 73 -12.55 2.24 -0.91
N ILE A 74 -13.34 2.98 -1.69
CA ILE A 74 -12.86 3.62 -2.92
C ILE A 74 -12.03 4.85 -2.56
N LEU A 75 -10.80 4.86 -3.06
CA LEU A 75 -9.86 5.96 -2.90
C LEU A 75 -9.84 6.84 -4.15
N ASP A 76 -9.42 8.09 -3.96
CA ASP A 76 -9.10 8.99 -5.07
C ASP A 76 -7.83 8.49 -5.80
N PHE A 77 -8.03 8.03 -7.03
CA PHE A 77 -6.98 7.46 -7.88
C PHE A 77 -5.83 8.46 -8.12
N GLU A 78 -6.13 9.71 -8.45
CA GLU A 78 -5.13 10.74 -8.79
C GLU A 78 -4.19 11.00 -7.61
N ARG A 79 -4.70 10.90 -6.39
CA ARG A 79 -3.92 11.06 -5.17
C ARG A 79 -3.06 9.84 -4.84
N VAL A 80 -3.52 8.65 -5.18
CA VAL A 80 -2.90 7.39 -4.75
C VAL A 80 -1.87 6.87 -5.75
N TRP A 81 -2.14 6.99 -7.05
CA TRP A 81 -1.31 6.43 -8.11
C TRP A 81 0.16 6.88 -8.00
N PRO A 82 0.50 8.19 -7.95
CA PRO A 82 1.89 8.62 -7.85
C PRO A 82 2.62 8.11 -6.60
N ALA A 83 1.88 7.87 -5.52
CA ALA A 83 2.44 7.44 -4.26
C ALA A 83 2.65 5.91 -4.17
N CYS A 84 1.87 5.12 -4.91
CA CYS A 84 1.92 3.67 -4.88
C CYS A 84 2.62 3.03 -6.10
N ALA A 85 2.79 3.76 -7.20
CA ALA A 85 3.33 3.25 -8.46
C ALA A 85 4.71 2.56 -8.31
N ARG A 86 5.53 3.00 -7.35
CA ARG A 86 6.87 2.43 -7.07
C ARG A 86 6.87 1.10 -6.29
N ASP A 87 5.74 0.72 -5.72
CA ASP A 87 5.62 -0.37 -4.75
C ASP A 87 4.52 -1.38 -5.21
N PRO A 88 4.65 -2.02 -6.39
CA PRO A 88 3.73 -3.08 -6.81
C PRO A 88 3.83 -4.29 -5.87
N ILE A 89 2.69 -4.95 -5.63
CA ILE A 89 2.58 -6.17 -4.84
C ILE A 89 1.80 -7.24 -5.60
N THR A 90 1.91 -8.49 -5.15
CA THR A 90 1.12 -9.57 -5.74
C THR A 90 -0.33 -9.49 -5.27
N GLU A 91 -1.24 -10.10 -6.04
CA GLU A 91 -2.64 -10.23 -5.62
C GLU A 91 -2.77 -11.06 -4.33
N ALA A 92 -1.87 -12.04 -4.12
CA ALA A 92 -1.82 -12.82 -2.89
C ALA A 92 -1.47 -11.93 -1.68
N ASP A 93 -0.51 -11.01 -1.82
CA ASP A 93 -0.17 -10.04 -0.77
C ASP A 93 -1.34 -9.11 -0.47
N PHE A 94 -2.07 -8.65 -1.49
CA PHE A 94 -3.26 -7.84 -1.31
C PHE A 94 -4.35 -8.59 -0.54
N LYS A 95 -4.64 -9.84 -0.91
CA LYS A 95 -5.59 -10.70 -0.20
C LYS A 95 -5.19 -10.95 1.25
N ALA A 96 -3.91 -11.19 1.51
CA ALA A 96 -3.39 -11.37 2.87
C ALA A 96 -3.60 -10.12 3.73
N ARG A 97 -3.45 -8.91 3.15
CA ARG A 97 -3.73 -7.65 3.83
C ARG A 97 -5.21 -7.47 4.12
N CYS A 98 -6.10 -7.76 3.17
CA CYS A 98 -7.55 -7.75 3.40
C CYS A 98 -7.94 -8.69 4.56
N ALA A 99 -7.42 -9.92 4.57
CA ALA A 99 -7.69 -10.88 5.64
C ALA A 99 -7.16 -10.40 7.00
N ARG A 100 -5.94 -9.84 7.04
CA ARG A 100 -5.36 -9.28 8.27
C ARG A 100 -6.16 -8.11 8.80
N ARG A 101 -6.67 -7.25 7.91
CA ARG A 101 -7.52 -6.10 8.25
C ARG A 101 -8.86 -6.55 8.84
N ALA A 102 -9.51 -7.53 8.21
CA ALA A 102 -10.76 -8.12 8.70
C ALA A 102 -10.57 -8.73 10.09
N TRP A 103 -9.53 -9.57 10.25
CA TRP A 103 -9.19 -10.16 11.55
C TRP A 103 -8.92 -9.09 12.62
N ALA A 104 -8.16 -8.04 12.28
CA ALA A 104 -7.82 -6.97 13.21
C ALA A 104 -9.07 -6.19 13.66
N ARG A 105 -10.03 -5.92 12.77
CA ARG A 105 -11.29 -5.28 13.14
C ARG A 105 -12.08 -6.06 14.19
N GLU A 106 -12.03 -7.39 14.13
CA GLU A 106 -12.76 -8.27 15.04
C GLU A 106 -11.99 -8.51 16.36
N ASN A 107 -10.67 -8.71 16.29
CA ASN A 107 -9.87 -9.20 17.41
C ASN A 107 -9.02 -8.12 18.08
N ALA A 108 -8.65 -7.06 17.35
CA ALA A 108 -7.79 -5.99 17.81
C ALA A 108 -8.23 -4.63 17.23
N PRO A 109 -9.47 -4.16 17.52
CA PRO A 109 -10.06 -2.97 16.91
C PRO A 109 -9.24 -1.69 17.18
N ASP A 110 -8.47 -1.67 18.27
CA ASP A 110 -7.58 -0.57 18.64
C ASP A 110 -6.20 -0.59 17.98
N SER A 111 -5.90 -1.62 17.18
CA SER A 111 -4.62 -1.71 16.45
C SER A 111 -4.63 -0.83 15.20
N ALA A 112 -3.46 -0.38 14.75
CA ALA A 112 -3.32 0.32 13.48
C ALA A 112 -3.59 -0.58 12.25
N TYR A 113 -3.77 -1.89 12.45
CA TYR A 113 -4.19 -2.82 11.41
C TYR A 113 -5.72 -2.81 11.21
N ALA A 114 -6.51 -2.40 12.19
CA ALA A 114 -7.97 -2.31 12.05
C ALA A 114 -8.38 -1.01 11.34
N GLU A 115 -7.73 0.11 11.70
CA GLU A 115 -8.09 1.45 11.25
C GLU A 115 -7.04 2.07 10.33
N ARG A 116 -7.47 2.52 9.14
CA ARG A 116 -6.59 3.09 8.12
C ARG A 116 -6.04 4.42 8.60
N GLY A 117 -4.72 4.59 8.54
CA GLY A 117 -4.07 5.86 8.89
C GLY A 117 -3.85 6.07 10.39
N ARG A 118 -4.36 5.17 11.25
CA ARG A 118 -3.99 5.13 12.67
C ARG A 118 -2.48 4.88 12.78
N LYS A 119 -1.85 5.58 13.72
CA LYS A 119 -0.42 5.38 14.01
C LYS A 119 -0.24 4.11 14.82
N VAL A 120 0.84 3.40 14.52
CA VAL A 120 1.27 2.23 15.29
C VAL A 120 1.72 2.71 16.67
N ASP A 121 1.03 2.23 17.71
CA ASP A 121 1.45 2.36 19.10
C ASP A 121 2.43 1.23 19.44
N ARG A 122 3.72 1.58 19.41
CA ARG A 122 4.81 0.64 19.71
C ARG A 122 4.86 0.17 21.17
N LEU A 123 4.12 0.81 22.07
CA LEU A 123 4.04 0.45 23.49
C LEU A 123 2.85 -0.44 23.80
N SER A 124 1.89 -0.58 22.88
CA SER A 124 0.71 -1.42 23.05
C SER A 124 1.06 -2.90 22.90
N ARG A 125 0.59 -3.72 23.86
CA ARG A 125 0.69 -5.19 23.77
C ARG A 125 -0.30 -5.79 22.76
N SER A 126 -1.34 -5.04 22.41
CA SER A 126 -2.41 -5.46 21.52
C SER A 126 -2.06 -5.27 20.04
N GLU A 127 -0.92 -4.63 19.76
CA GLU A 127 -0.45 -4.37 18.41
C GLU A 127 0.56 -5.45 18.00
N PRO A 128 0.24 -6.31 17.01
CA PRO A 128 1.20 -7.29 16.55
C PRO A 128 2.40 -6.56 15.94
N LEU A 129 3.61 -6.87 16.44
CA LEU A 129 4.85 -6.28 15.92
C LEU A 129 4.96 -6.50 14.40
N PRO A 130 5.45 -5.51 13.64
CA PRO A 130 5.66 -5.66 12.21
C PRO A 130 6.86 -6.59 11.98
N PHE A 131 6.62 -7.89 11.89
CA PHE A 131 7.56 -8.86 11.32
C PHE A 131 7.21 -9.14 9.85
#